data_AF-A0A7K0RHY2-F1
#
_entry.id   AF-A0A7K0RHY2-F1
#
_cell.length_a   1.000
_cell.length_b   1.000
_cell.length_c   1.000
_cell.angle_alpha   90.00
_cell.angle_beta   90.00
_cell.angle_gamma   90.00
#
_symmetry.space_group_name_H-M   'P 1'
#
loop_
_entity.id
_entity.type
_entity.pdbx_description
1 polymer ?
#
loop_
_entity_poly.entity_id
_entity_poly.type
_entity_poly.pdbx_seq_one_letter_code
_entity_poly.pdbx_strand_id
1 'polypeptide(L)'
;MNPSIRGNYDSGEDFVLEYGELRFTFNETDFSERCQQAAHRLGFVSGSLDTNELEDLVNLAVNGEIQQPASDLGEHVNDCWPELVGPADRSLVHWLRRLVFRSAWLDQRVMEGELDVRYDETARSFTYVQPDRGDEPVELAPEPSWGRVAYIPRSTAP
;
A
#
# COMPACT_ATOMS: atom_id res chain seq x y z
N MET A 1 -6.41 -0.96 32.79
CA MET A 1 -6.13 -0.68 31.37
C MET A 1 -7.37 -0.04 30.79
N ASN A 2 -7.25 1.16 30.22
CA ASN A 2 -8.36 1.89 29.62
C ASN A 2 -8.58 1.32 28.20
N PRO A 3 -9.73 0.71 27.87
CA PRO A 3 -9.94 0.04 26.58
C PRO A 3 -10.20 0.99 25.39
N SER A 4 -9.77 2.26 25.44
CA SER A 4 -10.45 3.33 24.68
C SER A 4 -9.58 4.43 24.06
N ILE A 5 -8.34 4.17 23.63
CA ILE A 5 -7.70 4.93 22.53
C ILE A 5 -6.79 3.94 21.79
N ARG A 6 -7.29 3.33 20.71
CA ARG A 6 -6.41 2.65 19.75
C ARG A 6 -5.46 3.69 19.18
N GLY A 7 -4.16 3.42 19.20
CA GLY A 7 -3.19 4.34 18.62
C GLY A 7 -3.43 4.45 17.12
N ASN A 8 -3.36 5.67 16.61
CA ASN A 8 -3.16 5.87 15.18
C ASN A 8 -1.71 5.51 14.85
N TYR A 9 -1.50 4.87 13.71
CA TYR A 9 -0.14 4.67 13.19
C TYR A 9 0.51 6.04 12.92
N ASP A 10 1.75 6.17 13.34
CA ASP A 10 2.55 7.39 13.18
C ASP A 10 4.01 7.00 12.89
N SER A 11 4.48 7.33 11.69
CA SER A 11 5.89 7.27 11.32
C SER A 11 6.50 8.63 10.98
N GLY A 12 5.72 9.72 11.01
CA GLY A 12 6.12 11.08 10.62
C GLY A 12 4.94 11.94 10.15
N GLU A 13 5.21 13.18 9.69
CA GLU A 13 4.17 14.20 9.44
C GLU A 13 4.00 14.60 7.97
N ASP A 14 4.70 13.95 7.04
CA ASP A 14 4.73 14.34 5.61
C ASP A 14 3.43 14.00 4.88
N PHE A 15 2.82 12.84 5.21
CA PHE A 15 1.59 12.36 4.59
C PHE A 15 0.54 11.97 5.62
N VAL A 16 -0.74 12.14 5.27
CA VAL A 16 -1.88 11.77 6.12
C VAL A 16 -2.86 10.92 5.31
N LEU A 17 -3.26 9.77 5.84
CA LEU A 17 -4.38 8.99 5.32
C LEU A 17 -5.47 8.80 6.37
N GLU A 18 -6.70 9.02 5.94
CA GLU A 18 -7.89 8.86 6.77
C GLU A 18 -8.75 7.72 6.24
N TYR A 19 -9.22 6.86 7.15
CA TYR A 19 -10.15 5.78 6.84
C TYR A 19 -11.17 5.63 7.97
N GLY A 20 -12.38 6.14 7.74
CA GLY A 20 -13.38 6.27 8.80
C GLY A 20 -12.90 7.24 9.88
N GLU A 21 -12.82 6.76 11.12
CA GLU A 21 -12.39 7.55 12.29
C GLU A 21 -10.87 7.50 12.54
N LEU A 22 -10.12 6.71 11.76
CA LEU A 22 -8.69 6.54 11.92
C LEU A 22 -7.93 7.52 11.01
N ARG A 23 -6.87 8.12 11.56
CA ARG A 23 -6.01 9.07 10.86
C ARG A 23 -4.55 8.69 11.07
N PHE A 24 -3.91 8.15 10.05
CA PHE A 24 -2.52 7.72 10.13
C PHE A 24 -1.59 8.73 9.48
N THR A 25 -0.42 8.91 10.07
CA THR A 25 0.60 9.86 9.63
C THR A 25 1.87 9.13 9.25
N PHE A 26 2.50 9.58 8.17
CA PHE A 26 3.65 8.89 7.58
C PHE A 26 4.76 9.88 7.28
N ASN A 27 6.01 9.46 7.49
CA ASN A 27 7.13 10.14 6.84
C ASN A 27 7.21 9.75 5.35
N GLU A 28 8.00 10.50 4.59
CA GLU A 28 8.14 10.32 3.15
C GLU A 28 8.63 8.93 2.73
N THR A 29 9.63 8.38 3.42
CA THR A 29 10.20 7.07 3.07
C THR A 29 9.18 5.95 3.27
N ASP A 30 8.56 5.92 4.45
CA ASP A 30 7.58 4.90 4.81
C ASP A 30 6.34 4.95 3.90
N PHE A 31 5.81 6.15 3.61
CA PHE A 31 4.67 6.28 2.72
C PHE A 31 4.99 5.78 1.30
N SER A 32 6.16 6.12 0.78
CA SER A 32 6.60 5.73 -0.56
C SER A 32 6.80 4.22 -0.68
N GLU A 33 7.50 3.60 0.28
CA GLU A 33 7.70 2.14 0.33
C GLU A 33 6.36 1.39 0.39
N ARG A 34 5.41 1.87 1.20
CA ARG A 34 4.06 1.29 1.28
C ARG A 34 3.29 1.46 -0.02
N CYS A 35 3.39 2.60 -0.70
CA CYS A 35 2.76 2.82 -2.00
C CYS A 35 3.30 1.82 -3.03
N GLN A 36 4.62 1.64 -3.10
CA GLN A 36 5.25 0.68 -4.01
C GLN A 36 4.83 -0.77 -3.68
N GLN A 37 4.84 -1.14 -2.40
CA GLN A 37 4.39 -2.48 -1.99
C GLN A 37 2.92 -2.72 -2.32
N ALA A 38 2.05 -1.72 -2.14
CA ALA A 38 0.65 -1.79 -2.54
C ALA A 38 0.51 -1.97 -4.06
N ALA A 39 1.24 -1.20 -4.86
CA ALA A 39 1.23 -1.32 -6.32
C ALA A 39 1.70 -2.70 -6.81
N HIS A 40 2.69 -3.29 -6.13
CA HIS A 40 3.13 -4.66 -6.36
C HIS A 40 2.06 -5.70 -6.04
N ARG A 41 1.41 -5.59 -4.87
CA ARG A 41 0.33 -6.51 -4.50
C ARG A 41 -0.84 -6.47 -5.47
N LEU A 42 -1.17 -5.28 -5.97
CA LEU A 42 -2.20 -5.09 -6.98
C LEU A 42 -1.76 -5.55 -8.39
N GLY A 43 -0.49 -5.92 -8.57
CA GLY A 43 0.08 -6.28 -9.86
C GLY A 43 0.11 -5.11 -10.85
N PHE A 44 -0.03 -3.87 -10.38
CA PHE A 44 0.03 -2.69 -11.24
C PHE A 44 1.47 -2.33 -11.59
N VAL A 45 2.42 -2.58 -10.68
CA VAL A 45 3.85 -2.35 -10.93
C VAL A 45 4.58 -3.69 -10.85
N SER A 46 5.45 -3.92 -11.82
CA SER A 46 6.42 -5.01 -11.81
C SER A 46 7.83 -4.46 -11.59
N GLY A 47 8.69 -5.11 -10.79
CA GLY A 47 10.07 -4.65 -10.57
C GLY A 47 10.22 -3.34 -9.77
N SER A 48 11.47 -2.92 -9.55
CA SER A 48 11.74 -1.73 -8.74
C SER A 48 11.47 -0.44 -9.51
N LEU A 49 10.83 0.53 -8.85
CA LEU A 49 10.67 1.88 -9.35
C LEU A 49 11.91 2.73 -9.03
N ASP A 50 12.27 3.63 -9.94
CA ASP A 50 13.20 4.72 -9.63
C ASP A 50 12.52 5.83 -8.81
N THR A 51 13.29 6.87 -8.48
CA THR A 51 12.81 7.98 -7.65
C THR A 51 11.66 8.76 -8.30
N ASN A 52 11.72 9.05 -9.60
CA ASN A 52 10.69 9.83 -10.27
C ASN A 52 9.42 8.99 -10.47
N GLU A 53 9.58 7.70 -10.77
CA GLU A 53 8.46 6.76 -10.89
C GLU A 53 7.76 6.57 -9.54
N LEU A 54 8.53 6.49 -8.45
CA LEU A 54 7.99 6.40 -7.10
C LEU A 54 7.27 7.69 -6.69
N GLU A 55 7.82 8.85 -7.04
CA GLU A 55 7.18 10.16 -6.83
C GLU A 55 5.83 10.23 -7.56
N ASP A 56 5.77 9.80 -8.83
CA ASP A 56 4.52 9.74 -9.58
C ASP A 56 3.49 8.79 -8.93
N LEU A 57 3.93 7.63 -8.42
CA LEU A 57 3.06 6.70 -7.70
C LEU A 57 2.52 7.28 -6.39
N VAL A 58 3.37 8.00 -5.63
CA VAL A 58 2.97 8.71 -4.41
C VAL A 58 1.99 9.83 -4.74
N ASN A 59 2.28 10.63 -5.78
CA ASN A 59 1.39 11.68 -6.26
C ASN A 59 0.02 11.13 -6.66
N LEU A 60 -0.02 9.98 -7.33
CA LEU A 60 -1.27 9.28 -7.65
C LEU A 60 -2.01 8.84 -6.37
N ALA A 61 -1.32 8.27 -5.39
CA ALA A 61 -1.92 7.86 -4.14
C ALA A 61 -2.47 9.07 -3.34
N VAL A 62 -1.80 10.20 -3.34
CA VAL A 62 -2.20 11.40 -2.57
C VAL A 62 -3.29 12.19 -3.30
N ASN A 63 -3.05 12.56 -4.55
CA ASN A 63 -3.93 13.46 -5.30
C ASN A 63 -5.06 12.70 -6.01
N GLY A 64 -4.89 11.39 -6.23
CA GLY A 64 -5.82 10.56 -6.96
C GLY A 64 -5.71 10.68 -8.48
N GLU A 65 -4.76 11.47 -8.98
CA GLU A 65 -4.45 11.68 -10.40
C GLU A 65 -3.00 12.15 -10.57
N ILE A 66 -2.46 12.10 -11.79
CA ILE A 66 -1.15 12.65 -12.15
C ILE A 66 -1.33 13.69 -13.27
N GLN A 67 -1.31 14.97 -12.90
CA GLN A 67 -1.48 16.05 -13.89
C GLN A 67 -0.25 16.28 -14.75
N GLN A 68 0.95 16.19 -14.16
CA GLN A 68 2.23 16.39 -14.83
C GLN A 68 3.14 15.21 -14.48
N PRO A 69 3.21 14.19 -15.34
CA PRO A 69 4.11 13.06 -15.14
C PRO A 69 5.57 13.50 -15.01
N ALA A 70 6.25 13.02 -13.97
CA ALA A 70 7.70 13.16 -13.84
C ALA A 70 8.47 11.97 -14.45
N SER A 71 7.77 10.90 -14.82
CA SER A 71 8.33 9.63 -15.28
C SER A 71 7.45 8.92 -16.33
N ASP A 72 8.03 7.86 -16.92
CA ASP A 72 7.32 6.91 -17.79
C ASP A 72 6.13 6.23 -17.06
N LEU A 73 6.19 6.06 -15.72
CA LEU A 73 5.07 5.52 -14.93
C LEU A 73 3.88 6.47 -14.94
N GLY A 74 4.12 7.77 -14.73
CA GLY A 74 3.06 8.77 -14.75
C GLY A 74 2.41 8.92 -16.12
N GLU A 75 3.21 8.84 -17.19
CA GLU A 75 2.70 8.79 -18.56
C GLU A 75 1.83 7.54 -18.78
N HIS A 76 2.29 6.37 -18.36
CA HIS A 76 1.55 5.11 -18.46
C HIS A 76 0.22 5.13 -17.69
N VAL A 77 0.19 5.74 -16.49
CA VAL A 77 -1.05 5.94 -15.72
C VAL A 77 -2.06 6.76 -16.51
N ASN A 78 -1.61 7.84 -17.15
CA ASN A 78 -2.47 8.71 -17.93
C ASN A 78 -2.99 8.02 -19.20
N ASP A 79 -2.14 7.25 -19.88
CA ASP A 79 -2.53 6.47 -21.07
C ASP A 79 -3.54 5.37 -20.73
N CYS A 80 -3.38 4.70 -19.58
CA CYS A 80 -4.25 3.62 -19.13
C CYS A 80 -5.43 4.09 -18.27
N TRP A 81 -5.60 5.40 -18.07
CA TRP A 81 -6.55 5.97 -17.09
C TRP A 81 -7.96 5.35 -17.13
N PRO A 82 -8.59 5.12 -18.31
CA PRO A 82 -9.92 4.50 -18.37
C PRO A 82 -10.02 3.10 -17.72
N GLU A 83 -8.91 2.38 -17.59
CA GLU A 83 -8.84 1.05 -16.96
C GLU A 83 -8.48 1.12 -15.47
N LEU A 84 -7.92 2.24 -15.02
CA LEU A 84 -7.53 2.49 -13.63
C LEU A 84 -8.66 3.09 -12.81
N VAL A 85 -9.53 3.85 -13.47
CA VAL A 85 -10.74 4.41 -12.87
C VAL A 85 -11.86 3.38 -12.79
N GLY A 86 -12.70 3.54 -11.78
CA GLY A 86 -13.89 2.75 -11.58
C GLY A 86 -14.79 3.41 -10.55
N PRO A 87 -15.89 2.75 -10.15
CA PRO A 87 -16.63 3.15 -8.95
C PRO A 87 -15.65 3.34 -7.78
N ALA A 88 -15.94 4.32 -6.91
CA ALA A 88 -14.98 4.79 -5.90
C ALA A 88 -14.44 3.69 -4.96
N ASP A 89 -15.12 2.55 -4.83
CA ASP A 89 -14.72 1.38 -4.04
C ASP A 89 -13.86 0.35 -4.82
N ARG A 90 -13.57 0.60 -6.10
CA ARG A 90 -12.97 -0.37 -7.03
C ARG A 90 -11.86 0.18 -7.93
N SER A 91 -11.54 1.47 -7.86
CA SER A 91 -10.43 2.05 -8.64
C SER A 91 -9.06 1.63 -8.11
N LEU A 92 -8.02 1.77 -8.94
CA LEU A 92 -6.63 1.53 -8.53
C LEU A 92 -6.27 2.39 -7.32
N VAL A 93 -6.56 3.70 -7.37
CA VAL A 93 -6.28 4.66 -6.29
C VAL A 93 -6.95 4.25 -4.97
N HIS A 94 -8.20 3.77 -5.03
CA HIS A 94 -8.89 3.29 -3.84
C HIS A 94 -8.13 2.14 -3.19
N TRP A 95 -7.74 1.15 -3.99
CA TRP A 95 -7.05 -0.03 -3.48
C TRP A 95 -5.62 0.27 -3.04
N LEU A 96 -4.90 1.18 -3.71
CA LEU A 96 -3.60 1.66 -3.26
C LEU A 96 -3.69 2.25 -1.84
N ARG A 97 -4.58 3.23 -1.64
CA ARG A 97 -4.80 3.85 -0.31
C ARG A 97 -5.22 2.82 0.73
N ARG A 98 -6.13 1.92 0.37
CA ARG A 98 -6.63 0.86 1.26
C ARG A 98 -5.52 -0.09 1.70
N LEU A 99 -4.59 -0.45 0.81
CA LEU A 99 -3.47 -1.33 1.15
C LEU A 99 -2.39 -0.63 1.96
N VAL A 100 -2.07 0.63 1.66
CA VAL A 100 -1.19 1.45 2.53
C VAL A 100 -1.78 1.52 3.93
N PHE A 101 -3.06 1.90 4.05
CA PHE A 101 -3.75 1.96 5.33
C PHE A 101 -3.78 0.61 6.05
N ARG A 102 -4.13 -0.49 5.35
CA ARG A 102 -4.18 -1.84 5.91
C ARG A 102 -2.82 -2.27 6.46
N SER A 103 -1.73 -2.02 5.73
CA SER A 103 -0.38 -2.38 6.18
C SER A 103 0.00 -1.61 7.45
N ALA A 104 -0.24 -0.31 7.50
CA ALA A 104 0.04 0.52 8.67
C ALA A 104 -0.82 0.11 9.88
N TRP A 105 -2.08 -0.27 9.63
CA TRP A 105 -2.97 -0.78 10.65
C TRP A 105 -2.46 -2.09 11.24
N LEU A 106 -1.96 -3.01 10.42
CA LEU A 106 -1.39 -4.27 10.87
C LEU A 106 -0.13 -4.03 11.71
N ASP A 107 0.75 -3.14 11.27
CA ASP A 107 1.97 -2.80 12.01
C ASP A 107 1.64 -2.13 13.36
N GLN A 108 0.62 -1.27 13.41
CA GLN A 108 0.13 -0.72 14.67
C GLN A 108 -0.36 -1.80 15.63
N ARG A 109 -1.07 -2.82 15.13
CA ARG A 109 -1.51 -3.95 15.96
C ARG A 109 -0.35 -4.81 16.44
N VAL A 110 0.72 -4.93 15.66
CA VAL A 110 1.97 -5.56 16.11
C VAL A 110 2.63 -4.73 17.22
N MET A 111 2.71 -3.41 17.06
CA MET A 111 3.27 -2.51 18.07
C MET A 111 2.47 -2.51 19.38
N GLU A 112 1.15 -2.71 19.31
CA GLU A 112 0.27 -2.85 20.47
C GLU A 112 0.28 -4.27 21.08
N GLY A 113 0.98 -5.23 20.44
CA GLY A 113 1.07 -6.62 20.89
C GLY A 113 -0.18 -7.47 20.59
N GLU A 114 -1.14 -6.95 19.82
CA GLU A 114 -2.34 -7.69 19.40
C GLU A 114 -2.02 -8.71 18.28
N LEU A 115 -1.02 -8.42 17.47
CA LEU A 115 -0.52 -9.30 16.40
C LEU A 115 0.99 -9.56 16.57
N ASP A 116 1.47 -10.63 15.96
CA ASP A 116 2.90 -10.90 15.79
C ASP A 116 3.18 -11.27 14.31
N VAL A 117 4.45 -11.25 13.91
CA VAL A 117 4.90 -11.64 12.59
C VAL A 117 5.61 -12.99 12.68
N ARG A 118 5.14 -13.96 11.89
CA ARG A 118 5.75 -15.29 11.78
C ARG A 118 6.16 -15.57 10.35
N TYR A 119 7.25 -16.31 10.20
CA TYR A 119 7.68 -16.83 8.91
C TYR A 119 6.96 -18.15 8.63
N ASP A 120 6.23 -18.21 7.52
CA ASP A 120 5.64 -19.44 6.98
C ASP A 120 6.66 -20.10 6.05
N GLU A 121 7.23 -21.23 6.48
CA GLU A 121 8.21 -21.99 5.70
C GLU A 121 7.63 -22.59 4.40
N THR A 122 6.32 -22.87 4.39
CA THR A 122 5.64 -23.48 3.25
C THR A 122 5.42 -22.45 2.15
N ALA A 123 4.86 -21.29 2.52
CA ALA A 123 4.65 -20.18 1.60
C ALA A 123 5.94 -19.37 1.33
N ARG A 124 6.99 -19.58 2.14
CA ARG A 124 8.23 -18.80 2.15
C ARG A 124 7.99 -17.30 2.30
N SER A 125 7.04 -16.94 3.14
CA SER A 125 6.58 -15.57 3.32
C SER A 125 6.35 -15.25 4.79
N PHE A 126 6.33 -13.96 5.13
CA PHE A 126 5.89 -13.51 6.44
C PHE A 126 4.38 -13.36 6.48
N THR A 127 3.77 -13.75 7.59
CA THR A 127 2.33 -13.56 7.86
C THR A 127 2.13 -12.93 9.23
N TYR A 128 1.06 -12.16 9.36
CA TYR A 128 0.58 -11.71 10.66
C TYR A 128 -0.20 -12.85 11.32
N VAL A 129 0.02 -13.05 12.61
CA VAL A 129 -0.64 -14.07 13.44
C VAL A 129 -1.24 -13.42 14.67
N GLN A 130 -2.18 -14.12 15.30
CA GLN A 130 -2.86 -13.69 16.53
C GLN A 130 -2.35 -14.52 17.73
N PRO A 131 -1.45 -14.00 18.58
CA PRO A 131 -0.87 -14.75 19.70
C PRO A 131 -1.93 -15.29 20.67
N ASP A 132 -2.96 -14.49 20.97
CA ASP A 132 -4.07 -14.88 21.85
C ASP A 132 -4.99 -15.97 21.25
N ARG A 133 -4.79 -16.30 19.97
CA ARG A 133 -5.50 -17.38 19.26
C ARG A 133 -4.55 -18.49 18.81
N GLY A 134 -3.46 -18.70 19.55
CA GLY A 134 -2.52 -19.79 19.27
C GLY A 134 -1.79 -19.61 17.93
N ASP A 135 -1.40 -18.37 17.60
CA ASP A 135 -0.71 -18.00 16.36
C ASP A 135 -1.51 -18.30 15.08
N GLU A 136 -2.85 -18.28 15.15
CA GLU A 136 -3.71 -18.34 13.95
C GLU A 136 -3.40 -17.18 12.98
N PRO A 137 -3.14 -17.45 11.68
CA PRO A 137 -2.90 -16.42 10.69
C PRO A 137 -4.10 -15.46 10.52
N VAL A 138 -3.80 -14.18 10.30
CA VAL A 138 -4.82 -13.17 10.00
C VAL A 138 -5.34 -13.36 8.57
N GLU A 139 -6.64 -13.60 8.43
CA GLU A 139 -7.30 -13.66 7.12
C GLU A 139 -7.56 -12.25 6.59
N LEU A 140 -6.90 -11.90 5.48
CA LEU A 140 -7.06 -10.61 4.81
C LEU A 140 -8.04 -10.73 3.64
N ALA A 141 -8.87 -9.70 3.45
CA ALA A 141 -9.78 -9.66 2.32
C ALA A 141 -8.98 -9.66 0.99
N PRO A 142 -9.41 -10.46 0.00
CA PRO A 142 -8.72 -10.58 -1.27
C PRO A 142 -8.64 -9.26 -2.01
N GLU A 143 -7.61 -9.13 -2.82
CA GLU A 143 -7.24 -7.90 -3.53
C GLU A 143 -7.50 -8.10 -5.03
N PRO A 144 -8.02 -7.09 -5.75
CA PRO A 144 -8.13 -7.14 -7.20
C PRO A 144 -6.74 -7.06 -7.85
N SER A 145 -6.68 -7.28 -9.16
CA SER A 145 -5.43 -7.19 -9.93
C SER A 145 -5.57 -6.27 -11.12
N TRP A 146 -4.56 -5.42 -11.32
CA TRP A 146 -4.33 -4.59 -12.50
C TRP A 146 -3.24 -5.15 -13.42
N GLY A 147 -2.91 -6.44 -13.29
CA GLY A 147 -1.86 -7.09 -14.08
C GLY A 147 -2.02 -6.98 -15.61
N ARG A 148 -3.24 -6.71 -16.10
CA ARG A 148 -3.51 -6.51 -17.54
C ARG A 148 -2.96 -5.18 -18.08
N VAL A 149 -2.83 -4.18 -17.22
CA VAL A 149 -2.30 -2.84 -17.50
C VAL A 149 -1.07 -2.54 -16.65
N ALA A 150 -0.35 -3.58 -16.24
CA ALA A 150 0.82 -3.45 -15.41
C ALA A 150 1.85 -2.54 -16.09
N TYR A 151 2.33 -1.56 -15.34
CA TYR A 151 3.54 -0.84 -15.69
C TYR A 151 4.74 -1.78 -15.55
N ILE A 152 5.53 -1.83 -16.62
CA ILE A 152 6.80 -2.53 -16.65
C ILE A 152 7.85 -1.42 -16.75
N PRO A 153 8.53 -1.08 -15.64
CA PRO A 153 9.66 -0.17 -15.67
C PRO A 153 10.59 -0.63 -16.77
N ARG A 154 11.03 0.32 -17.60
CA ARG A 154 12.08 0.06 -18.60
C ARG A 154 13.35 -0.19 -17.80
N SER A 155 13.53 -1.41 -17.31
CA SER A 155 14.63 -1.72 -16.40
C SER A 155 15.95 -1.26 -17.03
N THR A 156 16.79 -0.67 -16.20
CA THR A 156 18.18 -1.11 -16.08
C THR A 156 18.39 -2.42 -16.83
N ALA A 157 18.86 -2.30 -18.06
CA ALA A 157 19.33 -3.44 -18.82
C ALA A 157 20.36 -4.19 -17.95
N PRO A 158 20.36 -5.53 -17.94
CA PRO A 158 21.48 -6.26 -17.35
C PRO A 158 22.82 -5.81 -17.98
#